data_AF-R8NIN7-F1
#
_entry.id   AF-R8NIN7-F1
#
_cell.length_a   1.000
_cell.length_b   1.000
_cell.length_c   1.000
_cell.angle_alpha   90.00
_cell.angle_beta   90.00
_cell.angle_gamma   90.00
#
_symmetry.space_group_name_H-M   'P 1'
#
loop_
_entity.id
_entity.type
_entity.pdbx_description
1 polymer ?
#
loop_
_entity_poly.entity_id
_entity_poly.type
_entity_poly.pdbx_seq_one_letter_code
_entity_poly.pdbx_strand_id
1 'polypeptide(L)'
;MVINAGDYKISFSVSGVEPNQFTLFLNGAPVTNSVYGSGVGTQPNNEQTILTLAAGDVLTLHNHTSAAAVTLQTLADGTQTNVNASIVIEELN
;
A
#
# COMPACT_ATOMS: atom_id res chain seq x y z
N MET A 1 3.28 -2.02 -14.25
CA MET A 1 2.69 -1.39 -15.44
C MET A 1 1.43 -2.15 -15.77
N VAL A 2 0.33 -1.45 -15.92
CA VAL A 2 -0.97 -1.99 -16.29
C VAL A 2 -0.96 -2.28 -17.79
N ILE A 3 -1.44 -3.46 -18.20
CA ILE A 3 -1.45 -3.86 -19.61
C ILE A 3 -2.79 -3.55 -20.28
N ASN A 4 -3.89 -3.72 -19.55
CA ASN A 4 -5.25 -3.52 -20.02
C ASN A 4 -5.86 -2.32 -19.30
N ALA A 5 -6.52 -1.43 -20.03
CA ALA A 5 -7.29 -0.38 -19.38
C ALA A 5 -8.53 -1.01 -18.73
N GLY A 6 -8.88 -0.56 -17.53
CA GLY A 6 -9.98 -1.14 -16.77
C GLY A 6 -10.12 -0.53 -15.38
N ASP A 7 -11.14 -0.98 -14.66
CA ASP A 7 -11.31 -0.66 -13.25
C ASP A 7 -10.62 -1.73 -12.40
N TYR A 8 -9.71 -1.30 -11.53
CA TYR A 8 -8.94 -2.19 -10.68
C TYR A 8 -9.29 -1.96 -9.22
N LYS A 9 -9.49 -3.05 -8.49
CA LYS A 9 -9.46 -3.06 -7.03
C LYS A 9 -8.04 -3.30 -6.58
N ILE A 10 -7.54 -2.37 -5.77
CA ILE A 10 -6.22 -2.47 -5.17
C ILE A 10 -6.40 -2.61 -3.69
N SER A 11 -5.85 -3.66 -3.11
CA SER A 11 -5.80 -3.86 -1.67
C SER A 11 -4.37 -4.08 -1.23
N PHE A 12 -3.93 -3.44 -0.16
CA PHE A 12 -2.60 -3.64 0.39
C PHE A 12 -2.64 -3.81 1.90
N SER A 13 -1.61 -4.44 2.44
CA SER A 13 -1.39 -4.58 3.87
C SER A 13 0.07 -4.27 4.15
N VAL A 14 0.33 -3.38 5.10
CA VAL A 14 1.69 -3.06 5.57
C VAL A 14 1.75 -3.14 7.09
N SER A 15 2.71 -3.88 7.61
CA SER A 15 3.00 -3.96 9.05
C SER A 15 4.29 -3.21 9.35
N GLY A 16 4.16 -2.00 9.90
CA GLY A 16 5.27 -1.13 10.29
C GLY A 16 5.48 -1.08 11.80
N VAL A 17 6.72 -0.91 12.25
CA VAL A 17 7.05 -0.76 13.68
C VAL A 17 6.59 0.61 14.21
N GLU A 18 6.69 1.65 13.39
CA GLU A 18 6.32 3.03 13.69
C GLU A 18 4.89 3.34 13.19
N PRO A 19 4.22 4.37 13.76
CA PRO A 19 3.06 4.97 13.13
C PRO A 19 3.38 5.36 11.70
N ASN A 20 2.53 4.97 10.77
CA ASN A 20 2.83 5.03 9.35
C ASN A 20 1.63 5.51 8.56
N GLN A 21 1.91 6.13 7.43
CA GLN A 21 0.95 6.48 6.41
C GLN A 21 1.52 6.08 5.04
N PHE A 22 0.71 5.38 4.27
CA PHE A 22 1.04 4.88 2.94
C PHE A 22 0.00 5.37 1.95
N THR A 23 0.43 5.55 0.70
CA THR A 23 -0.46 5.92 -0.39
C THR A 23 -0.02 5.32 -1.71
N LEU A 24 -0.97 5.11 -2.61
CA LEU A 24 -0.69 4.72 -3.98
C LEU A 24 -0.23 5.94 -4.78
N PHE A 25 0.73 5.71 -5.66
CA PHE A 25 1.21 6.66 -6.64
C PHE A 25 0.86 6.13 -8.03
N LEU A 26 0.11 6.91 -8.81
CA LEU A 26 -0.19 6.63 -10.20
C LEU A 26 0.69 7.51 -11.07
N ASN A 27 1.57 6.89 -11.86
CA ASN A 27 2.51 7.58 -12.74
C ASN A 27 3.36 8.65 -12.02
N GLY A 28 3.71 8.39 -10.75
CA GLY A 28 4.52 9.29 -9.92
C GLY A 28 3.74 10.39 -9.19
N ALA A 29 2.41 10.48 -9.36
CA ALA A 29 1.56 11.39 -8.60
C ALA A 29 0.78 10.64 -7.49
N PRO A 30 0.64 11.19 -6.27
CA PRO A 30 -0.11 10.54 -5.20
C PRO A 30 -1.61 10.51 -5.50
N VAL A 31 -2.23 9.35 -5.26
CA VAL A 31 -3.67 9.16 -5.38
C VAL A 31 -4.30 9.55 -4.04
N THR A 32 -4.87 10.75 -3.96
CA THR A 32 -5.35 11.37 -2.70
C THR A 32 -6.34 10.49 -1.93
N ASN A 33 -7.21 9.74 -2.63
CA ASN A 33 -8.21 8.86 -2.02
C ASN A 33 -7.65 7.47 -1.65
N SER A 34 -6.32 7.34 -1.58
CA SER A 34 -5.64 6.10 -1.18
C SER A 34 -4.64 6.33 -0.04
N VAL A 35 -4.70 7.50 0.62
CA VAL A 35 -3.84 7.81 1.76
C VAL A 35 -4.43 7.21 3.02
N TYR A 36 -3.67 6.34 3.65
CA TYR A 36 -4.13 5.55 4.78
C TYR A 36 -3.03 5.34 5.79
N GLY A 37 -3.38 5.32 7.07
CA GLY A 37 -2.38 5.30 8.12
C GLY A 37 -2.80 4.56 9.38
N SER A 38 -1.77 4.06 10.07
CA SER A 38 -1.87 3.53 11.41
C SER A 38 -1.24 4.52 12.39
N GLY A 39 -2.02 4.96 13.38
CA GLY A 39 -1.56 5.85 14.45
C GLY A 39 -0.77 5.14 15.55
N VAL A 40 -0.77 3.80 15.56
CA VAL A 40 -0.06 2.98 16.55
C VAL A 40 1.01 2.17 15.82
N GLY A 41 2.21 2.14 16.40
CA GLY A 41 3.28 1.27 15.92
C GLY A 41 2.91 -0.20 16.05
N THR A 42 3.46 -1.06 15.19
CA THR A 42 3.22 -2.52 15.18
C THR A 42 1.77 -2.93 14.89
N GLN A 43 0.95 -2.01 14.39
CA GLN A 43 -0.41 -2.26 13.92
C GLN A 43 -0.41 -2.34 12.38
N PRO A 44 -1.04 -3.37 11.78
CA PRO A 44 -1.22 -3.44 10.34
C PRO A 44 -2.02 -2.26 9.79
N ASN A 45 -1.54 -1.68 8.69
CA ASN A 45 -2.21 -0.70 7.86
C ASN A 45 -2.76 -1.43 6.63
N ASN A 46 -4.06 -1.73 6.66
CA ASN A 46 -4.74 -2.61 5.70
C ASN A 46 -5.79 -1.84 4.93
N GLU A 47 -5.67 -1.82 3.61
CA GLU A 47 -6.36 -0.83 2.81
C GLU A 47 -6.90 -1.34 1.50
N GLN A 48 -7.86 -0.58 0.97
CA GLN A 48 -8.56 -0.89 -0.26
C GLN A 48 -9.02 0.36 -0.99
N THR A 49 -8.79 0.41 -2.29
CA THR A 49 -9.34 1.45 -3.18
C THR A 49 -9.67 0.85 -4.55
N ILE A 50 -10.48 1.58 -5.32
CA ILE A 50 -10.79 1.24 -6.72
C ILE A 50 -10.31 2.38 -7.59
N LEU A 51 -9.55 2.06 -8.63
CA LEU A 51 -9.00 3.02 -9.58
C LEU A 51 -9.29 2.58 -11.01
N THR A 52 -9.73 3.50 -11.84
CA THR A 52 -9.71 3.34 -13.29
C THR A 52 -8.28 3.58 -13.77
N LEU A 53 -7.66 2.57 -14.38
CA LEU A 53 -6.29 2.63 -14.86
C LEU A 53 -6.27 2.50 -16.38
N ALA A 54 -5.38 3.23 -17.04
CA ALA A 54 -5.12 3.12 -18.46
C ALA A 54 -3.98 2.11 -18.73
N ALA A 55 -3.98 1.53 -19.93
CA ALA A 55 -2.84 0.73 -20.38
C ALA A 55 -1.56 1.59 -20.39
N GLY A 56 -0.49 1.06 -19.79
CA GLY A 56 0.79 1.76 -19.60
C GLY A 56 0.95 2.43 -18.23
N ASP A 57 -0.12 2.55 -17.44
CA ASP A 57 -0.05 3.17 -16.12
C ASP A 57 0.86 2.39 -15.17
N VAL A 58 1.63 3.10 -14.35
CA VAL A 58 2.50 2.53 -13.32
C VAL A 58 1.96 2.90 -11.95
N LEU A 59 1.51 1.89 -11.22
CA LEU A 59 1.06 2.02 -9.84
C LEU A 59 2.18 1.57 -8.89
N THR A 60 2.50 2.40 -7.89
CA THR A 60 3.45 2.09 -6.82
C THR A 60 2.83 2.41 -5.45
N LEU A 61 3.29 1.74 -4.39
CA LEU A 61 2.87 1.99 -3.01
C LEU A 61 4.03 2.61 -2.23
N HIS A 62 3.85 3.81 -1.69
CA HIS A 62 4.92 4.57 -1.04
C HIS A 62 4.56 4.85 0.42
N ASN A 63 5.58 4.82 1.29
CA ASN A 63 5.52 5.51 2.57
C ASN A 63 5.39 7.01 2.29
N HIS A 64 4.27 7.62 2.67
CA HIS A 64 3.92 9.00 2.33
C HIS A 64 3.38 9.71 3.56
N THR A 65 3.95 10.87 3.88
CA THR A 65 3.54 11.73 5.01
C THR A 65 3.61 11.08 6.40
N SER A 66 4.27 9.93 6.56
CA SER A 66 4.72 9.45 7.88
C SER A 66 5.68 10.44 8.53
N ALA A 67 5.65 10.51 9.87
CA ALA A 67 6.54 11.38 10.64
C ALA A 67 8.03 10.97 10.56
N ALA A 68 8.30 9.71 10.24
CA ALA A 68 9.64 9.14 10.12
C ALA A 68 9.70 8.03 9.06
N ALA A 69 10.90 7.51 8.82
CA ALA A 69 11.05 6.25 8.08
C ALA A 69 10.31 5.12 8.81
N VAL A 70 9.71 4.21 8.04
CA VAL A 70 8.92 3.08 8.56
C VAL A 70 9.73 1.81 8.37
N THR A 71 10.02 1.14 9.48
CA THR A 71 10.66 -0.17 9.51
C THR A 71 9.59 -1.24 9.34
N LEU A 72 9.72 -2.11 8.34
CA LEU A 72 8.79 -3.22 8.16
C LEU A 72 9.03 -4.32 9.20
N GLN A 73 7.95 -4.80 9.80
CA GLN A 73 7.98 -5.71 10.94
C GLN A 73 8.31 -7.15 10.52
N THR A 74 9.53 -7.60 10.78
CA THR A 74 9.99 -8.92 10.35
C THR A 74 9.51 -10.08 11.22
N LEU A 75 9.39 -9.92 12.54
CA LEU A 75 9.02 -11.04 13.44
C LEU A 75 7.65 -10.90 14.11
N ALA A 76 7.18 -9.69 14.42
CA ALA A 76 5.93 -9.47 15.17
C ALA A 76 5.81 -10.32 16.44
N ASP A 77 6.88 -10.36 17.25
CA ASP A 77 6.96 -11.20 18.45
C ASP A 77 6.84 -12.72 18.20
N GLY A 78 6.95 -13.15 16.93
CA GLY A 78 7.12 -14.54 16.53
C GLY A 78 8.59 -14.94 16.33
N THR A 79 8.80 -16.19 15.91
CA THR A 79 10.14 -16.74 15.60
C THR A 79 10.41 -16.89 14.10
N GLN A 80 9.39 -16.69 13.26
CA GLN A 80 9.46 -16.80 11.80
C GLN A 80 9.37 -15.42 11.16
N THR A 81 9.96 -15.28 9.96
CA THR A 81 9.85 -14.06 9.16
C THR A 81 8.43 -13.90 8.65
N ASN A 82 7.85 -12.72 8.88
CA ASN A 82 6.51 -12.36 8.45
C ASN A 82 6.49 -11.81 7.03
N VAL A 83 5.37 -12.06 6.36
CA VAL A 83 4.94 -11.18 5.25
C VAL A 83 4.54 -9.85 5.88
N ASN A 84 5.40 -8.85 5.70
CA ASN A 84 5.26 -7.53 6.33
C ASN A 84 4.71 -6.46 5.38
N ALA A 85 4.66 -6.77 4.09
CA ALA A 85 3.96 -6.00 3.08
C ALA A 85 3.37 -6.94 2.02
N SER A 86 2.13 -6.68 1.60
CA SER A 86 1.49 -7.36 0.49
C SER A 86 0.57 -6.41 -0.28
N ILE A 87 0.39 -6.67 -1.57
CA ILE A 87 -0.52 -5.93 -2.43
C ILE A 87 -1.19 -6.89 -3.40
N VAL A 88 -2.50 -6.71 -3.55
CA VAL A 88 -3.37 -7.42 -4.50
C VAL A 88 -3.93 -6.38 -5.46
N ILE A 89 -3.83 -6.66 -6.74
CA ILE A 89 -4.40 -5.84 -7.83
C ILE A 89 -5.30 -6.76 -8.63
N GLU A 90 -6.59 -6.47 -8.62
CA GLU A 90 -7.64 -7.28 -9.23
C GLU A 90 -8.39 -6.44 -10.26
N GLU A 91 -8.42 -6.88 -11.51
CA GLU A 91 -9.23 -6.26 -12.57
C GLU A 91 -10.71 -6.60 -12.33
N LEU A 92 -11.57 -5.58 -12.33
CA LEU A 92 -13.00 -5.71 -12.12
C LEU A 92 -13.77 -5.67 -13.44
N ASN A 93 -13.44 -4.72 -14.32
CA ASN A 93 -14.10 -4.48 -15.60
C ASN A 93 -13.13 -3.93 -16.65
#